data_AF-A0A2V9NR21-F1
#
_entry.id   AF-A0A2V9NR21-F1
#
_cell.length_a   1.000
_cell.length_b   1.000
_cell.length_c   1.000
_cell.angle_alpha   90.00
_cell.angle_beta   90.00
_cell.angle_gamma   90.00
#
_symmetry.space_group_name_H-M   'P 1'
#
loop_
_entity.id
_entity.type
_entity.pdbx_description
1 polymer ?
#
loop_
_entity_poly.entity_id
_entity_poly.type
_entity_poly.pdbx_seq_one_letter_code
_entity_poly.pdbx_strand_id
1 'polypeptide(L)'
;MNEDGVPDVVGFSYPVTHALHIFLGLGDGTFHQPQTIVFSSFGLGGTAIGDFNGDGLADLAVTMYPQNVVSIFLNTTMTLHSLCPRSRYPP
;
A
#
# COMPACT_ATOMS: atom_id res chain seq x y z
N MET A 1 2.96 -4.42 -3.00
CA MET A 1 2.06 -3.27 -2.72
C MET A 1 1.88 -2.38 -3.95
N ASN A 2 2.20 -2.89 -5.13
CA ASN A 2 1.70 -2.46 -6.45
C ASN A 2 1.74 -3.65 -7.46
N GLU A 3 1.85 -4.88 -6.93
CA GLU A 3 1.96 -6.16 -7.64
C GLU A 3 3.11 -6.29 -8.66
N ASP A 4 4.18 -5.51 -8.57
CA ASP A 4 5.31 -5.61 -9.51
C ASP A 4 6.32 -6.73 -9.19
N GLY A 5 6.09 -7.50 -8.13
CA GLY A 5 7.01 -8.54 -7.66
C GLY A 5 8.23 -8.01 -6.90
N VAL A 6 8.32 -6.69 -6.68
CA VAL A 6 9.32 -6.03 -5.85
C VAL A 6 8.75 -5.82 -4.44
N PRO A 7 9.53 -6.10 -3.39
CA PRO A 7 9.09 -5.81 -2.03
C PRO A 7 8.94 -4.30 -1.78
N ASP A 8 7.74 -3.91 -1.33
CA ASP A 8 7.41 -2.56 -0.87
C ASP A 8 7.36 -2.51 0.67
N VAL A 9 7.46 -1.30 1.24
CA VAL A 9 7.46 -1.09 2.69
C VAL A 9 6.43 -0.06 3.12
N VAL A 10 5.75 -0.34 4.23
CA VAL A 10 4.89 0.60 4.94
C VAL A 10 5.52 0.92 6.29
N GLY A 11 5.70 2.20 6.56
CA GLY A 11 6.21 2.72 7.83
C GLY A 11 5.25 3.69 8.48
N PHE A 12 5.32 3.76 9.81
CA PHE A 12 4.52 4.69 10.60
C PHE A 12 5.43 5.62 11.40
N SER A 13 5.06 6.89 11.45
CA SER A 13 5.71 7.86 12.33
C SER A 13 4.78 8.20 13.50
N TYR A 14 5.35 8.20 14.70
CA TYR A 14 4.71 8.53 15.98
C TYR A 14 5.81 8.98 16.97
N PRO A 15 5.60 9.95 17.89
CA PRO A 15 4.35 10.68 18.21
C PRO A 15 4.19 12.06 17.54
N VAL A 16 5.24 12.60 16.91
CA VAL A 16 5.26 14.02 16.50
C VAL A 16 4.42 14.25 15.25
N THR A 17 4.51 13.35 14.28
CA THR A 17 3.74 13.41 13.04
C THR A 17 3.04 12.06 12.91
N HIS A 18 1.73 12.01 13.15
CA HIS A 18 0.95 10.80 12.91
C HIS A 18 0.87 10.58 11.41
N ALA A 19 1.80 9.81 10.86
CA ALA A 19 1.93 9.66 9.42
C ALA A 19 2.14 8.21 9.02
N LEU A 20 1.51 7.84 7.92
CA LEU A 20 1.72 6.61 7.17
C LEU A 20 2.62 6.94 5.98
N HIS A 21 3.72 6.22 5.85
CA HIS A 21 4.66 6.32 4.74
C HIS A 21 4.63 5.03 3.93
N ILE A 22 4.47 5.14 2.62
CA ILE A 22 4.46 4.02 1.68
C ILE A 22 5.68 4.19 0.77
N PHE A 23 6.58 3.21 0.82
CA PHE A 23 7.82 3.18 0.05
C PHE A 23 7.71 2.08 -1.01
N LEU A 24 7.76 2.47 -2.29
CA LEU A 24 7.80 1.51 -3.39
C LEU A 24 9.25 1.06 -3.63
N GLY A 25 9.46 -0.25 -3.69
CA GLY A 25 10.79 -0.84 -3.85
C GLY A 25 11.34 -0.66 -5.26
N LEU A 26 12.66 -0.57 -5.37
CA LEU A 26 13.38 -0.54 -6.65
C LEU A 26 14.05 -1.88 -7.02
N GLY A 27 13.99 -2.87 -6.14
CA GLY A 27 14.54 -4.22 -6.35
C GLY A 27 16.02 -4.38 -6.01
N ASP A 28 16.72 -3.29 -5.68
CA ASP A 28 18.13 -3.26 -5.28
C ASP A 28 18.34 -2.97 -3.77
N GLY A 29 17.25 -3.01 -2.99
CA GLY A 29 17.22 -2.64 -1.58
C GLY A 29 17.03 -1.14 -1.34
N THR A 30 16.86 -0.34 -2.39
CA THR A 30 16.47 1.07 -2.29
C THR A 30 14.98 1.28 -2.61
N PHE A 31 14.47 2.48 -2.31
CA PHE A 31 13.06 2.83 -2.42
C PHE A 31 12.87 4.17 -3.11
N HIS A 32 11.74 4.35 -3.80
CA HIS A 32 11.28 5.65 -4.26
C HIS A 32 11.00 6.60 -3.07
N GLN A 33 10.83 7.90 -3.38
CA GLN A 33 10.32 8.85 -2.38
C GLN A 33 8.97 8.38 -1.84
N PRO A 34 8.74 8.43 -0.53
CA PRO A 34 7.54 7.87 0.06
C PRO A 34 6.32 8.70 -0.26
N GLN A 35 5.21 8.02 -0.57
CA GLN A 35 3.90 8.63 -0.42
C GLN A 35 3.61 8.76 1.07
N THR A 36 3.30 9.98 1.52
CA THR A 36 3.05 10.27 2.94
C THR A 36 1.61 10.71 3.13
N ILE A 37 0.92 10.03 4.06
CA ILE A 37 -0.45 10.34 4.47
C ILE A 37 -0.38 10.81 5.92
N VAL A 38 -0.74 12.07 6.16
CA VAL A 38 -0.71 12.69 7.48
C VAL A 38 -2.09 12.66 8.11
N PHE A 39 -2.14 12.25 9.37
CA PHE A 39 -3.33 12.22 10.21
C PHE A 39 -3.31 13.38 11.20
N SER A 40 -4.49 13.92 11.49
CA SER A 40 -4.61 15.11 12.35
C SER A 40 -4.37 14.83 13.84
N SER A 41 -4.67 13.63 14.38
CA SER A 41 -4.56 13.42 15.84
C SER A 41 -4.74 11.98 16.37
N PHE A 42 -4.22 10.92 15.71
CA PHE A 42 -4.67 9.55 16.05
C PHE A 42 -3.54 8.53 16.19
N GLY A 43 -3.61 7.73 17.26
CA GLY A 43 -2.76 6.58 17.47
C GLY A 43 -3.14 5.47 16.50
N LEU A 44 -2.17 4.98 15.75
CA LEU A 44 -2.36 3.87 14.83
C LEU A 44 -2.40 2.59 15.65
N GLY A 45 -3.50 1.84 15.52
CA GLY A 45 -3.74 0.63 16.33
C GLY A 45 -3.13 -0.61 15.69
N GLY A 46 -3.55 -0.91 14.47
CA GLY A 46 -3.15 -2.10 13.73
C GLY A 46 -3.35 -1.92 12.24
N THR A 47 -2.71 -2.80 11.47
CA THR A 47 -2.66 -2.71 10.01
C THR A 47 -2.91 -4.08 9.38
N ALA A 48 -3.48 -4.08 8.19
CA ALA A 48 -3.67 -5.26 7.37
C ALA A 48 -3.53 -4.90 5.89
N ILE A 49 -3.03 -5.85 5.10
CA ILE A 49 -2.90 -5.74 3.65
C ILE A 49 -3.79 -6.80 3.00
N GLY A 50 -4.54 -6.41 1.97
CA GLY A 50 -5.41 -7.31 1.22
C GLY A 50 -6.14 -6.56 0.12
N ASP A 51 -6.70 -7.28 -0.85
CA ASP A 51 -7.63 -6.69 -1.83
C ASP A 51 -8.99 -6.50 -1.16
N PHE A 52 -9.31 -5.27 -0.75
CA PHE A 52 -10.54 -4.96 -0.01
C PHE A 52 -11.66 -4.43 -0.91
N ASN A 53 -11.34 -3.96 -2.12
CA ASN A 53 -12.31 -3.43 -3.07
C ASN A 53 -12.60 -4.37 -4.27
N GLY A 54 -11.85 -5.47 -4.41
CA GLY A 54 -12.00 -6.48 -5.45
C GLY A 54 -11.39 -6.12 -6.80
N ASP A 55 -10.47 -5.14 -6.87
CA ASP A 55 -9.83 -4.70 -8.11
C ASP A 55 -8.57 -5.48 -8.47
N GLY A 56 -8.16 -6.41 -7.61
CA GLY A 56 -6.96 -7.22 -7.78
C GLY A 56 -5.68 -6.50 -7.41
N LEU A 57 -5.73 -5.34 -6.72
CA LEU A 57 -4.58 -4.67 -6.16
C LEU A 57 -4.59 -4.77 -4.64
N ALA A 58 -3.41 -4.93 -4.04
CA ALA A 58 -3.29 -4.97 -2.59
C ALA A 58 -3.54 -3.57 -1.97
N ASP A 59 -4.62 -3.43 -1.20
CA ASP A 59 -4.98 -2.25 -0.41
C ASP A 59 -4.39 -2.31 1.01
N LEU A 60 -4.47 -1.19 1.74
CA LEU A 60 -4.03 -1.08 3.13
C LEU A 60 -5.19 -0.68 4.05
N ALA A 61 -5.50 -1.52 5.03
CA ALA A 61 -6.41 -1.19 6.12
C ALA A 61 -5.62 -0.73 7.36
N VAL A 62 -6.08 0.35 7.99
CA VAL A 62 -5.49 0.95 9.18
C VAL A 62 -6.56 1.20 10.22
N THR A 63 -6.37 0.68 11.43
CA THR A 63 -7.25 1.00 12.57
C THR A 63 -6.72 2.21 13.33
N MET A 64 -7.63 3.09 13.73
CA MET A 64 -7.31 4.36 14.37
C MET A 64 -7.89 4.41 15.77
N TYR A 65 -7.01 4.52 16.76
CA TYR A 65 -7.33 4.68 18.17
C TYR A 65 -7.13 6.16 18.60
N PRO A 66 -8.05 6.76 19.37
CA PRO A 66 -9.23 6.16 20.02
C PRO A 66 -10.53 6.27 19.21
N GLN A 67 -10.48 6.65 17.94
CA GLN A 67 -11.68 6.96 17.16
C GLN A 67 -12.56 5.77 16.83
N ASN A 68 -12.07 4.53 17.01
CA ASN A 68 -12.75 3.29 16.59
C ASN A 68 -13.12 3.32 15.11
N VAL A 69 -12.26 3.93 14.28
CA VAL A 69 -12.41 4.01 12.83
C VAL A 69 -11.41 3.07 12.17
N VAL A 70 -11.86 2.40 11.10
CA VAL A 70 -10.99 1.70 10.15
C VAL A 70 -10.97 2.51 8.86
N SER A 71 -9.78 2.91 8.43
CA SER A 71 -9.57 3.54 7.12
C SER A 71 -8.99 2.51 6.15
N ILE A 72 -9.51 2.48 4.92
CA ILE A 72 -8.97 1.68 3.83
C ILE A 72 -8.34 2.64 2.81
N PHE A 73 -7.04 2.45 2.56
CA PHE A 73 -6.29 3.15 1.53
C PHE A 73 -6.25 2.28 0.28
N LEU A 74 -6.95 2.74 -0.75
CA LEU A 74 -7.01 2.05 -2.03
C LEU A 74 -5.70 2.21 -2.78
N ASN A 75 -5.19 1.10 -3.29
CA ASN A 75 -4.06 1.13 -4.18
C ASN A 75 -4.52 1.36 -5.61
N THR A 76 -4.22 2.54 -6.16
CA THR A 76 -4.60 2.88 -7.54
C THR A 76 -3.43 2.79 -8.51
N THR A 77 -2.27 2.27 -8.07
CA THR A 77 -1.09 2.16 -8.92
C THR A 77 -1.21 0.92 -9.80
N MET A 78 -1.80 1.09 -10.99
CA MET A 78 -1.70 0.09 -12.04
C MET A 78 -0.27 0.05 -12.56
N THR A 79 0.50 -0.97 -12.18
CA THR A 79 1.77 -1.25 -12.82
C THR A 79 1.50 -1.83 -14.21
N LEU A 80 2.05 -1.19 -15.24
CA LEU A 80 1.85 -1.51 -16.66
C LEU A 80 2.35 -2.92 -17.06
N HIS A 81 2.84 -3.72 -16.12
CA HIS A 81 3.26 -5.10 -16.36
C HIS A 81 2.11 -6.12 -16.34
N SER A 82 0.91 -5.76 -15.85
CA SER A 82 -0.25 -6.66 -15.83
C SER A 82 -0.95 -6.82 -17.21
N LEU A 83 -0.50 -6.09 -18.24
CA LEU A 83 -0.92 -6.31 -19.63
C LEU A 83 -0.08 -7.41 -20.30
N CYS A 84 -0.04 -8.62 -19.73
CA CYS A 84 0.35 -9.78 -20.51
C CYS A 84 -0.93 -10.36 -21.15
N PRO A 85 -1.17 -10.20 -22.47
CA PRO A 85 -2.25 -10.95 -23.09
C PRO A 85 -1.86 -12.42 -22.99
N ARG A 86 -2.66 -13.22 -22.29
CA ARG A 86 -2.51 -14.69 -22.29
C ARG A 86 -2.33 -15.16 -23.73
N SER A 87 -1.09 -15.53 -24.06
CA SER A 87 -0.73 -16.22 -25.28
C SER A 87 -1.65 -17.43 -25.44
N ARG A 88 -2.54 -17.38 -26.42
CA ARG A 88 -3.15 -18.57 -27.01
C ARG A 88 -2.60 -18.70 -28.42
N TYR A 89 -1.53 -19.46 -28.56
CA TYR A 89 -1.29 -20.36 -29.69
C TYR A 89 -0.55 -21.58 -29.12
N PRO A 90 -0.98 -22.82 -29.44
CA PRO A 90 -0.54 -23.49 -30.69
C PRO A 90 -1.51 -24.58 -31.21
N PRO A 91 -1.14 -25.42 -32.20
CA PRO A 91 -0.13 -25.26 -33.25
C PRO A 91 -0.71 -24.87 -34.62
#